data_AF-A0A4R8PTP3-F1
#
_entry.id   AF-A0A4R8PTP3-F1
#
_cell.length_a   1.000
_cell.length_b   1.000
_cell.length_c   1.000
_cell.angle_alpha   90.00
_cell.angle_beta   90.00
_cell.angle_gamma   90.00
#
_symmetry.space_group_name_H-M   'P 1'
#
loop_
_entity.id
_entity.type
_entity.pdbx_description
1 polymer ?
#
loop_
_entity_poly.entity_id
_entity_poly.type
_entity_poly.pdbx_seq_one_letter_code
_entity_poly.pdbx_strand_id
1 'polypeptide(L)'
;MLHDLLLELDLLGTFEAAENSTLLAMNDNAFEYLANWGMNLSSIDPELARGIMKYHFLEGSFTSTNPLLAIETQLVHSVLRPPILTNVTDGAVVKLTAADNESPFRVECGIQKVLPVVEADIHYDSGVLHTINENLVLPHNLSETTNLGNLDRFWSLVQKAQMSELLESLRDTTIMLPSNEAMEKYAVQLDSLAPEDLRTTINNHVITSRILYHTSFGASGPEVAAVSGLKLSLSRDSIGRLFVNKAQVLKQDVLIYGGVSHVLDRVLLAKPASALNIGRDGLWRYMVSSRWYEYPWENTAKVILWGAQLFITGALVAERVARWKCSAYRQDFGDLITKKGLVEDAQSSSSIV
;
A
#
# COMPACT_ATOMS: atom_id res chain seq x y z
N MET A 1 -24.26 -29.24 18.37
CA MET A 1 -23.04 -29.72 17.66
C MET A 1 -21.73 -29.17 18.24
N LEU A 2 -21.68 -27.93 18.74
CA LEU A 2 -20.45 -27.30 19.24
C LEU A 2 -19.75 -28.08 20.37
N HIS A 3 -20.50 -28.55 21.38
CA HIS A 3 -19.92 -29.24 22.54
C HIS A 3 -19.13 -30.49 22.14
N ASP A 4 -19.72 -31.35 21.30
CA ASP A 4 -19.07 -32.58 20.82
C ASP A 4 -17.79 -32.25 20.03
N LEU A 5 -17.84 -31.22 19.18
CA LEU A 5 -16.66 -30.76 18.45
C LEU A 5 -15.54 -30.28 19.39
N LEU A 6 -15.86 -29.56 20.47
CA LEU A 6 -14.86 -29.11 21.44
C LEU A 6 -14.20 -30.27 22.18
N LEU A 7 -14.95 -31.35 22.45
CA LEU A 7 -14.43 -32.59 23.02
C LEU A 7 -13.53 -33.33 22.02
N GLU A 8 -13.99 -33.51 20.78
CA GLU A 8 -13.23 -34.18 19.71
C GLU A 8 -11.89 -33.47 19.41
N LEU A 9 -11.87 -32.13 19.50
CA LEU A 9 -10.70 -31.31 19.23
C LEU A 9 -9.79 -31.08 20.46
N ASP A 10 -10.14 -31.64 21.62
CA ASP A 10 -9.43 -31.44 22.90
C ASP A 10 -9.29 -29.95 23.29
N LEU A 11 -10.34 -29.15 23.04
CA LEU A 11 -10.36 -27.71 23.31
C LEU A 11 -11.12 -27.36 24.58
N LEU A 12 -11.98 -28.24 25.08
CA LEU A 12 -12.85 -27.94 26.21
C LEU A 12 -12.05 -27.54 27.46
N GLY A 13 -11.07 -28.34 27.85
CA GLY A 13 -10.21 -28.01 29.01
C GLY A 13 -9.38 -26.74 28.82
N THR A 14 -9.01 -26.42 27.57
CA THR A 14 -8.29 -25.17 27.26
C THR A 14 -9.19 -23.95 27.48
N PHE A 15 -10.45 -24.03 27.08
CA PHE A 15 -11.41 -22.93 27.21
C PHE A 15 -11.94 -22.77 28.63
N GLU A 16 -12.14 -23.88 29.35
CA GLU A 16 -12.51 -23.84 30.76
C GLU A 16 -11.39 -23.26 31.65
N ALA A 17 -10.13 -23.52 31.33
CA ALA A 17 -8.98 -22.98 32.08
C ALA A 17 -8.68 -21.49 31.79
N ALA A 18 -9.21 -20.94 30.70
CA ALA A 18 -8.92 -19.59 30.26
C ALA A 18 -9.84 -18.58 30.96
N GLU A 19 -9.36 -18.03 32.07
CA GLU A 19 -10.01 -16.95 32.80
C GLU A 19 -10.12 -15.66 31.98
N ASN A 20 -11.17 -14.88 32.22
CA ASN A 20 -11.45 -13.61 31.56
C ASN A 20 -11.46 -13.73 30.03
N SER A 21 -12.24 -14.66 29.51
CA SER A 21 -12.33 -14.90 28.07
C SER A 21 -13.73 -14.62 27.51
N THR A 22 -13.81 -14.45 26.20
CA THR A 22 -15.06 -14.33 25.46
C THR A 22 -15.13 -15.39 24.37
N LEU A 23 -16.11 -16.29 24.44
CA LEU A 23 -16.33 -17.30 23.41
C LEU A 23 -17.46 -16.86 22.47
N LEU A 24 -17.16 -16.76 21.19
CA LEU A 24 -18.15 -16.59 20.12
C LEU A 24 -18.63 -17.99 19.68
N ALA A 25 -19.67 -18.49 20.33
CA ALA A 25 -20.17 -19.84 20.13
C ALA A 25 -21.03 -19.96 18.87
N MET A 26 -20.63 -20.82 17.94
CA MET A 26 -21.45 -21.17 16.79
C MET A 26 -22.67 -22.00 17.22
N ASN A 27 -23.87 -21.57 16.82
CA ASN A 27 -25.07 -22.42 16.89
C ASN A 27 -25.10 -23.42 15.72
N ASP A 28 -26.09 -24.33 15.73
CA ASP A 28 -26.20 -25.36 14.69
C ASP A 28 -26.41 -24.76 13.27
N ASN A 29 -27.10 -23.61 13.14
CA ASN A 29 -27.23 -22.90 11.86
C ASN A 29 -25.87 -22.43 11.32
N ALA A 30 -24.94 -22.01 12.19
CA ALA A 30 -23.61 -21.60 11.79
C ALA A 30 -22.79 -22.77 11.23
N PHE A 31 -22.94 -23.98 11.82
CA PHE A 31 -22.32 -25.20 11.31
C PHE A 31 -22.91 -25.62 9.95
N GLU A 32 -24.24 -25.55 9.81
CA GLU A 32 -24.90 -25.83 8.52
C GLU A 32 -24.47 -24.84 7.44
N TYR A 33 -24.39 -23.55 7.79
CA TYR A 33 -23.88 -22.52 6.90
C TYR A 33 -22.48 -22.89 6.42
N LEU A 34 -21.57 -23.22 7.34
CA LEU A 34 -20.19 -23.55 7.00
C LEU A 34 -20.08 -24.82 6.12
N ALA A 35 -20.89 -25.84 6.42
CA ALA A 35 -20.97 -27.07 5.64
C ALA A 35 -21.48 -26.83 4.21
N ASN A 36 -22.44 -25.92 4.02
CA ASN A 36 -22.94 -25.53 2.69
C ASN A 36 -21.87 -24.82 1.85
N TRP A 37 -20.91 -24.15 2.50
CA TRP A 37 -19.71 -23.61 1.85
C TRP A 37 -18.60 -24.66 1.63
N GLY A 38 -18.89 -25.95 1.87
CA GLY A 38 -17.96 -27.05 1.67
C GLY A 38 -16.96 -27.25 2.82
N MET A 39 -17.13 -26.55 3.94
CA MET A 39 -16.27 -26.64 5.12
C MET A 39 -17.02 -27.31 6.28
N ASN A 40 -17.05 -28.64 6.30
CA ASN A 40 -17.60 -29.36 7.45
C ASN A 40 -16.48 -29.64 8.48
N LEU A 41 -16.53 -28.94 9.62
CA LEU A 41 -15.49 -28.97 10.67
C LEU A 41 -15.19 -30.36 11.22
N SER A 42 -16.15 -31.28 11.22
CA SER A 42 -15.95 -32.66 11.68
C SER A 42 -15.24 -33.55 10.65
N SER A 43 -15.08 -33.08 9.42
CA SER A 43 -14.51 -33.86 8.31
C SER A 43 -13.21 -33.28 7.74
N ILE A 44 -12.91 -32.01 8.05
CA ILE A 44 -11.66 -31.38 7.64
C ILE A 44 -10.50 -31.82 8.55
N ASP A 45 -9.30 -31.38 8.18
CA ASP A 45 -8.11 -31.58 8.99
C ASP A 45 -8.32 -31.06 10.44
N PRO A 46 -8.03 -31.88 11.48
CA PRO A 46 -8.24 -31.48 12.87
C PRO A 46 -7.41 -30.27 13.31
N GLU A 47 -6.23 -30.01 12.74
CA GLU A 47 -5.46 -28.79 13.05
C GLU A 47 -6.16 -27.55 12.50
N LEU A 48 -6.72 -27.65 11.29
CA LEU A 48 -7.51 -26.58 10.69
C LEU A 48 -8.78 -26.31 11.50
N ALA A 49 -9.51 -27.36 11.89
CA ALA A 49 -10.70 -27.24 12.74
C ALA A 49 -10.36 -26.59 14.09
N ARG A 50 -9.27 -27.02 14.75
CA ARG A 50 -8.77 -26.37 15.97
C ARG A 50 -8.45 -24.89 15.75
N GLY A 51 -7.80 -24.55 14.63
CA GLY A 51 -7.46 -23.17 14.31
C GLY A 51 -8.71 -22.29 14.15
N ILE A 52 -9.73 -22.78 13.44
CA ILE A 52 -11.01 -22.08 13.29
C ILE A 52 -11.67 -21.88 14.67
N MET A 53 -11.72 -22.91 15.51
CA MET A 53 -12.31 -22.79 16.85
C MET A 53 -11.53 -21.84 17.76
N LYS A 54 -10.20 -21.85 17.71
CA LYS A 54 -9.36 -20.90 18.46
C LYS A 54 -9.58 -19.45 18.02
N TYR A 55 -9.96 -19.20 16.78
CA TYR A 55 -10.31 -17.86 16.30
C TYR A 55 -11.61 -17.32 16.90
N HIS A 56 -12.54 -18.21 17.28
CA HIS A 56 -13.78 -17.85 17.96
C HIS A 56 -13.59 -17.57 19.45
N PHE A 57 -12.41 -17.90 19.99
CA PHE A 57 -12.08 -17.72 21.39
C PHE A 57 -11.23 -16.48 21.57
N LEU A 58 -11.78 -15.46 22.22
CA LEU A 58 -11.20 -14.13 22.36
C LEU A 58 -10.62 -13.92 23.76
N GLU A 59 -9.50 -13.21 23.81
CA GLU A 59 -8.81 -12.84 25.05
C GLU A 59 -9.46 -11.59 25.66
N GLY A 60 -9.92 -11.68 26.90
CA GLY A 60 -10.69 -10.63 27.57
C GLY A 60 -12.18 -10.97 27.65
N SER A 61 -12.85 -10.47 28.69
CA SER A 61 -14.30 -10.62 28.87
C SER A 61 -15.02 -9.36 28.36
N PHE A 62 -15.83 -9.53 27.31
CA PHE A 62 -16.58 -8.46 26.67
C PHE A 62 -18.07 -8.76 26.74
N THR A 63 -18.79 -8.10 27.64
CA THR A 63 -20.26 -8.16 27.70
C THR A 63 -20.88 -7.16 26.73
N SER A 64 -22.17 -7.35 26.40
CA SER A 64 -22.91 -6.41 25.56
C SER A 64 -23.06 -5.01 26.18
N THR A 65 -22.95 -4.94 27.50
CA THR A 65 -23.00 -3.72 28.31
C THR A 65 -21.63 -3.08 28.53
N ASN A 66 -20.56 -3.62 27.93
CA ASN A 66 -19.21 -3.08 28.12
C ASN A 66 -19.15 -1.62 27.61
N PRO A 67 -18.82 -0.64 28.49
CA PRO A 67 -18.82 0.76 28.12
C PRO A 67 -17.80 1.12 27.04
N LEU A 68 -16.74 0.31 26.86
CA LEU A 68 -15.73 0.54 25.83
C LEU A 68 -16.30 0.38 24.41
N LEU A 69 -17.26 -0.53 24.22
CA LEU A 69 -17.93 -0.75 22.94
C LEU A 69 -18.73 0.47 22.48
N ALA A 70 -19.19 1.30 23.43
CA ALA A 70 -19.94 2.52 23.15
C ALA A 70 -19.03 3.71 22.77
N ILE A 71 -17.72 3.63 23.06
CA ILE A 71 -16.77 4.71 22.82
C ILE A 71 -16.13 4.53 21.44
N GLU A 72 -15.58 3.35 21.16
CA GLU A 72 -14.94 3.03 19.89
C GLU A 72 -14.95 1.51 19.63
N THR A 73 -14.70 1.11 18.39
CA THR A 73 -14.58 -0.29 18.01
C THR A 73 -13.45 -0.96 18.80
N GLN A 74 -13.76 -2.04 19.51
CA GLN A 74 -12.78 -2.81 20.25
C GLN A 74 -12.11 -3.82 19.34
N LEU A 75 -10.78 -3.91 19.41
CA LEU A 75 -9.97 -4.86 18.67
C LEU A 75 -9.47 -5.92 19.65
N VAL A 76 -9.98 -7.14 19.51
CA VAL A 76 -9.75 -8.21 20.47
C VAL A 76 -8.99 -9.33 19.81
N HIS A 77 -7.85 -9.70 20.38
CA HIS A 77 -7.07 -10.84 19.91
C HIS A 77 -7.78 -12.14 20.26
N SER A 78 -7.84 -13.05 19.29
CA SER A 78 -8.22 -14.44 19.53
C SER A 78 -7.05 -15.25 20.07
N VAL A 79 -7.31 -16.45 20.57
CA VAL A 79 -6.29 -17.42 21.02
C VAL A 79 -5.65 -18.17 19.84
N LEU A 80 -6.09 -17.93 18.60
CA LEU A 80 -5.42 -18.44 17.42
C LEU A 80 -3.98 -17.88 17.36
N ARG A 81 -2.98 -18.76 17.22
CA ARG A 81 -1.56 -18.40 17.14
C ARG A 81 -0.93 -18.94 15.86
N PRO A 82 0.13 -18.29 15.32
CA PRO A 82 0.88 -18.78 14.18
C PRO A 82 1.46 -20.18 14.43
N PRO A 83 1.82 -20.95 13.38
CA PRO A 83 1.87 -20.56 11.95
C PRO A 83 0.60 -20.90 11.16
N ILE A 84 -0.41 -21.49 11.81
CA ILE A 84 -1.61 -21.99 11.14
C ILE A 84 -2.66 -20.88 11.13
N LEU A 85 -3.18 -20.53 9.95
CA LEU A 85 -4.30 -19.60 9.72
C LEU A 85 -4.09 -18.14 10.16
N THR A 86 -2.96 -17.81 10.78
CA THR A 86 -2.56 -16.44 11.06
C THR A 86 -1.05 -16.29 11.08
N ASN A 87 -0.57 -15.11 10.69
CA ASN A 87 0.81 -14.68 10.86
C ASN A 87 0.83 -13.38 11.70
N VAL A 88 0.02 -13.35 12.75
CA VAL A 88 0.02 -12.33 13.79
C VAL A 88 0.43 -12.98 15.10
N THR A 89 1.52 -12.52 15.70
CA THR A 89 2.14 -13.14 16.88
C THR A 89 1.20 -13.18 18.08
N ASP A 90 0.47 -12.08 18.33
CA ASP A 90 -0.50 -11.96 19.42
C ASP A 90 -1.84 -12.62 19.11
N GLY A 91 -2.00 -13.13 17.88
CA GLY A 91 -3.17 -13.82 17.37
C GLY A 91 -4.05 -12.95 16.47
N ALA A 92 -4.85 -13.62 15.64
CA ALA A 92 -5.76 -12.95 14.73
C ALA A 92 -6.82 -12.15 15.52
N VAL A 93 -7.16 -10.96 15.03
CA VAL A 93 -8.07 -10.04 15.73
C VAL A 93 -9.50 -10.17 15.22
N VAL A 94 -10.44 -9.96 16.13
CA VAL A 94 -11.86 -9.77 15.85
C VAL A 94 -12.28 -8.38 16.36
N LYS A 95 -13.08 -7.68 15.57
CA LYS A 95 -13.55 -6.33 15.87
C LYS A 95 -14.94 -6.40 16.51
N LEU A 96 -15.10 -5.80 17.67
CA LEU A 96 -16.39 -5.70 18.36
C LEU A 96 -16.87 -4.25 18.31
N THR A 97 -18.07 -4.03 17.78
CA THR A 97 -18.64 -2.69 17.62
C THR A 97 -20.05 -2.67 18.18
N ALA A 98 -20.42 -1.63 18.94
CA ALA A 98 -21.80 -1.47 19.38
C ALA A 98 -22.77 -1.48 18.18
N ALA A 99 -23.92 -2.12 18.36
CA ALA A 99 -25.01 -2.05 17.40
C ALA A 99 -25.87 -0.82 17.69
N ASP A 100 -26.30 -0.13 16.63
CA ASP A 100 -27.17 1.04 16.77
C ASP A 100 -28.53 0.63 17.33
N ASN A 101 -28.86 1.08 18.55
CA ASN A 101 -30.16 1.00 19.21
C ASN A 101 -30.76 -0.40 19.50
N GLU A 102 -30.07 -1.49 19.18
CA GLU A 102 -30.47 -2.85 19.56
C GLU A 102 -29.25 -3.61 20.07
N SER A 103 -29.23 -3.95 21.36
CA SER A 103 -28.35 -5.01 21.87
C SER A 103 -28.69 -6.32 21.13
N PRO A 104 -27.71 -7.17 20.77
CA PRO A 104 -26.29 -7.12 21.17
C PRO A 104 -25.34 -6.45 20.15
N PHE A 105 -24.06 -6.33 20.51
CA PHE A 105 -23.00 -5.78 19.65
C PHE A 105 -22.76 -6.61 18.38
N ARG A 106 -22.10 -6.01 17.39
CA ARG A 106 -21.70 -6.64 16.14
C ARG A 106 -20.26 -7.11 16.18
N VAL A 107 -20.03 -8.23 15.51
CA VAL A 107 -18.71 -8.84 15.35
C VAL A 107 -18.26 -8.65 13.91
N GLU A 108 -17.16 -7.96 13.67
CA GLU A 108 -16.52 -7.86 12.36
C GLU A 108 -15.24 -8.71 12.34
N CYS A 109 -15.08 -9.52 11.30
CA CYS A 109 -13.96 -10.43 11.12
C CYS A 109 -13.30 -10.25 9.74
N GLY A 110 -12.51 -11.23 9.29
CA GLY A 110 -11.81 -11.21 8.01
C GLY A 110 -12.75 -10.92 6.83
N ILE A 111 -12.19 -10.37 5.75
CA ILE A 111 -12.97 -9.88 4.59
C ILE A 111 -14.00 -8.80 5.00
N GLN A 112 -13.88 -8.22 6.20
CA GLN A 112 -14.82 -7.22 6.72
C GLN A 112 -16.24 -7.76 6.84
N LYS A 113 -16.38 -9.09 7.04
CA LYS A 113 -17.66 -9.72 7.29
C LYS A 113 -18.16 -9.29 8.67
N VAL A 114 -19.33 -8.66 8.71
CA VAL A 114 -20.00 -8.22 9.94
C VAL A 114 -21.13 -9.20 10.25
N LEU A 115 -21.18 -9.65 11.50
CA LEU A 115 -22.10 -10.65 12.00
C LEU A 115 -22.83 -10.11 13.24
N PRO A 116 -24.16 -10.36 13.35
CA PRO A 116 -24.88 -10.09 14.58
C PRO A 116 -24.62 -11.20 15.62
N VAL A 117 -24.59 -10.82 16.89
CA VAL A 117 -24.74 -11.79 17.98
C VAL A 117 -26.23 -12.13 18.13
N VAL A 118 -26.54 -13.41 18.29
CA VAL A 118 -27.93 -13.93 18.40
C VAL A 118 -28.38 -13.91 19.86
N GLU A 119 -27.53 -14.42 20.74
CA GLU A 119 -27.76 -14.48 22.18
C GLU A 119 -26.48 -14.03 22.85
N ALA A 120 -26.58 -13.04 23.73
CA ALA A 120 -25.43 -12.41 24.35
C ALA A 120 -25.43 -12.61 25.87
N ASP A 121 -24.26 -12.41 26.47
CA ASP A 121 -24.06 -12.35 27.92
C ASP A 121 -24.39 -13.66 28.66
N ILE A 122 -24.09 -14.80 28.03
CA ILE A 122 -24.19 -16.10 28.69
C ILE A 122 -22.94 -16.27 29.56
N HIS A 123 -23.08 -16.07 30.86
CA HIS A 123 -21.98 -16.20 31.81
C HIS A 123 -21.67 -17.66 32.13
N TYR A 124 -20.38 -17.98 32.21
CA TYR A 124 -19.85 -19.24 32.76
C TYR A 124 -18.64 -18.93 33.66
N ASP A 125 -18.13 -19.93 34.38
CA ASP A 125 -17.16 -19.72 35.46
C ASP A 125 -15.90 -18.95 35.02
N SER A 126 -15.46 -19.10 33.77
CA SER A 126 -14.21 -18.53 33.27
C SER A 126 -14.40 -17.36 32.28
N GLY A 127 -15.65 -16.97 31.97
CA GLY A 127 -15.86 -15.90 30.99
C GLY A 127 -17.31 -15.66 30.58
N VAL A 128 -17.45 -15.11 29.37
CA VAL A 128 -18.75 -14.82 28.75
C VAL A 128 -18.84 -15.49 27.39
N LEU A 129 -20.01 -16.02 27.06
CA LEU A 129 -20.32 -16.66 25.81
C LEU A 129 -21.37 -15.83 25.07
N HIS A 130 -21.15 -15.65 23.77
CA HIS A 130 -22.09 -15.03 22.84
C HIS A 130 -22.33 -15.98 21.68
N THR A 131 -23.59 -16.28 21.40
CA THR A 131 -23.98 -17.18 20.32
C THR A 131 -24.03 -16.43 18.98
N ILE A 132 -23.46 -17.01 17.94
CA ILE A 132 -23.50 -16.50 16.56
C ILE A 132 -24.18 -17.52 15.63
N ASN A 133 -24.90 -17.03 14.62
CA ASN A 133 -25.60 -17.84 13.61
C ASN A 133 -24.79 -18.12 12.35
N GLU A 134 -23.61 -17.52 12.22
CA GLU A 134 -22.72 -17.68 11.10
C GLU A 134 -21.28 -17.83 11.59
N ASN A 135 -20.46 -18.56 10.85
CA ASN A 135 -19.05 -18.75 11.19
C ASN A 135 -18.22 -17.47 10.93
N LEU A 136 -17.22 -17.22 11.79
CA LEU A 136 -16.23 -16.17 11.58
C LEU A 136 -15.33 -16.49 10.39
N VAL A 137 -15.03 -15.46 9.59
CA VAL A 137 -14.08 -15.57 8.48
C VAL A 137 -12.71 -15.11 8.95
N LEU A 138 -11.69 -15.95 8.72
CA LEU A 138 -10.31 -15.62 9.03
C LEU A 138 -9.79 -14.50 8.13
N PRO A 139 -8.85 -13.65 8.58
CA PRO A 139 -8.22 -12.67 7.71
C PRO A 139 -7.50 -13.33 6.54
N HIS A 140 -7.77 -12.85 5.33
CA HIS A 140 -7.15 -13.36 4.11
C HIS A 140 -5.79 -12.72 3.86
N ASN A 141 -5.05 -13.33 2.95
CA ASN A 141 -3.82 -12.78 2.41
C ASN A 141 -4.07 -11.41 1.72
N LEU A 142 -3.01 -10.64 1.51
CA LEU A 142 -3.10 -9.26 1.05
C LEU A 142 -3.72 -9.17 -0.35
N SER A 143 -3.35 -10.09 -1.24
CA SER A 143 -3.91 -10.21 -2.59
C SER A 143 -5.43 -10.31 -2.58
N GLU A 144 -5.99 -11.28 -1.86
CA GLU A 144 -7.43 -11.47 -1.80
C GLU A 144 -8.11 -10.30 -1.09
N THR A 145 -7.48 -9.76 -0.04
CA THR A 145 -8.00 -8.56 0.65
C THR A 145 -8.09 -7.36 -0.29
N THR A 146 -7.08 -7.14 -1.15
CA THR A 146 -7.11 -6.05 -2.14
C THR A 146 -8.12 -6.31 -3.26
N ASN A 147 -8.29 -7.56 -3.69
CA ASN A 147 -9.27 -7.96 -4.69
C ASN A 147 -10.71 -7.68 -4.20
N LEU A 148 -11.07 -8.21 -3.03
CA LEU A 148 -12.40 -8.04 -2.43
C LEU A 148 -12.65 -6.59 -1.98
N GLY A 149 -11.58 -5.86 -1.64
CA GLY A 149 -11.63 -4.46 -1.23
C GLY A 149 -11.69 -3.44 -2.37
N ASN A 150 -11.69 -3.85 -3.64
CA ASN A 150 -11.60 -2.95 -4.80
C ASN A 150 -10.35 -2.04 -4.75
N LEU A 151 -9.19 -2.66 -4.51
CA LEU A 151 -7.86 -2.02 -4.40
C LEU A 151 -6.86 -2.66 -5.40
N ASP A 152 -7.36 -3.20 -6.50
CA ASP A 152 -6.63 -3.97 -7.51
C ASP A 152 -5.50 -3.17 -8.19
N ARG A 153 -5.60 -1.84 -8.23
CA ARG A 153 -4.58 -0.99 -8.87
C ARG A 153 -3.28 -0.96 -8.08
N PHE A 154 -3.37 -0.88 -6.75
CA PHE A 154 -2.20 -0.99 -5.90
C PHE A 154 -1.60 -2.40 -6.00
N TRP A 155 -2.44 -3.44 -6.00
CA TRP A 155 -1.97 -4.81 -6.15
C TRP A 155 -1.26 -5.05 -7.50
N SER A 156 -1.79 -4.49 -8.59
CA SER A 156 -1.15 -4.54 -9.91
C SER A 156 0.24 -3.88 -9.89
N LEU A 157 0.42 -2.80 -9.13
CA LEU A 157 1.73 -2.16 -8.92
C LEU A 157 2.71 -3.09 -8.18
N VAL A 158 2.22 -3.76 -7.13
CA VAL A 158 2.99 -4.75 -6.36
C VAL A 158 3.44 -5.91 -7.25
N GLN A 159 2.57 -6.39 -8.13
CA GLN A 159 2.90 -7.43 -9.10
C GLN A 159 3.93 -6.96 -10.13
N LYS A 160 3.75 -5.77 -10.70
CA LYS A 160 4.71 -5.14 -11.64
C LYS A 160 6.08 -4.96 -10.99
N ALA A 161 6.12 -4.63 -9.70
CA ALA A 161 7.34 -4.51 -8.91
C ALA A 161 7.89 -5.85 -8.41
N GLN A 162 7.24 -7.00 -8.69
CA GLN A 162 7.62 -8.32 -8.19
C GLN A 162 7.84 -8.33 -6.67
N MET A 163 6.87 -7.80 -5.92
CA MET A 163 6.89 -7.73 -4.45
C MET A 163 5.78 -8.56 -3.79
N SER A 164 4.96 -9.27 -4.57
CA SER A 164 3.80 -10.02 -4.05
C SER A 164 4.19 -11.04 -2.98
N GLU A 165 5.14 -11.94 -3.25
CA GLU A 165 5.58 -12.96 -2.29
C GLU A 165 6.14 -12.35 -1.00
N LEU A 166 6.93 -11.27 -1.15
CA LEU A 166 7.49 -10.55 -0.01
C LEU A 166 6.38 -10.02 0.90
N LEU A 167 5.42 -9.27 0.35
CA LEU A 167 4.35 -8.65 1.13
C LEU A 167 3.43 -9.69 1.79
N GLU A 168 3.15 -10.79 1.09
CA GLU A 168 2.32 -11.89 1.61
C GLU A 168 3.01 -12.67 2.74
N SER A 169 4.35 -12.74 2.73
CA SER A 169 5.14 -13.41 3.76
C SER A 169 5.32 -12.60 5.05
N LEU A 170 4.95 -11.31 5.04
CA LEU A 170 5.17 -10.44 6.19
C LEU A 170 4.37 -10.90 7.41
N ARG A 171 5.01 -10.78 8.56
CA ARG A 171 4.45 -11.04 9.89
C ARG A 171 4.36 -9.75 10.67
N ASP A 172 3.30 -9.62 11.47
CA ASP A 172 3.05 -8.46 12.34
C ASP A 172 3.23 -7.14 11.58
N THR A 173 2.57 -6.99 10.43
CA THR A 173 2.78 -5.84 9.54
C THR A 173 1.59 -4.87 9.56
N THR A 174 1.89 -3.60 9.30
CA THR A 174 0.88 -2.60 8.96
C THR A 174 1.09 -2.12 7.53
N ILE A 175 0.08 -2.27 6.67
CA ILE A 175 0.17 -1.87 5.27
C ILE A 175 -0.84 -0.75 4.97
N MET A 176 -0.33 0.38 4.50
CA MET A 176 -1.13 1.52 4.08
C MET A 176 -1.55 1.32 2.62
N LEU A 177 -2.82 1.01 2.36
CA LEU A 177 -3.31 0.70 1.02
C LEU A 177 -3.91 1.95 0.37
N PRO A 178 -3.33 2.54 -0.67
CA PRO A 178 -3.98 3.63 -1.39
C PRO A 178 -5.25 3.12 -2.10
N SER A 179 -6.33 3.90 -2.06
CA SER A 179 -7.56 3.58 -2.78
C SER A 179 -7.36 3.61 -4.30
N ASN A 180 -8.23 2.97 -5.06
CA ASN A 180 -8.18 3.00 -6.52
C ASN A 180 -8.28 4.43 -7.09
N GLU A 181 -9.05 5.31 -6.44
CA GLU A 181 -9.15 6.74 -6.78
C GLU A 181 -7.86 7.49 -6.44
N ALA A 182 -7.19 7.13 -5.34
CA ALA A 182 -5.88 7.66 -5.01
C ALA A 182 -4.85 7.27 -6.08
N MET A 183 -4.85 5.99 -6.49
CA MET A 183 -3.96 5.47 -7.53
C MET A 183 -4.18 6.17 -8.88
N GLU A 184 -5.43 6.45 -9.28
CA GLU A 184 -5.73 7.20 -10.52
C GLU A 184 -5.08 8.60 -10.51
N LYS A 185 -5.21 9.32 -9.40
CA LYS A 185 -4.69 10.70 -9.27
C LYS A 185 -3.18 10.77 -9.48
N TYR A 186 -2.47 9.67 -9.25
CA TYR A 186 -1.03 9.57 -9.38
C TYR A 186 -0.59 8.65 -10.54
N ALA A 187 -1.49 8.23 -11.42
CA ALA A 187 -1.20 7.25 -12.47
C ALA A 187 -0.03 7.68 -13.37
N VAL A 188 -0.04 8.93 -13.85
CA VAL A 188 1.03 9.49 -14.70
C VAL A 188 2.38 9.48 -13.99
N GLN A 189 2.40 9.86 -12.71
CA GLN A 189 3.62 9.87 -11.91
C GLN A 189 4.13 8.44 -11.71
N LEU A 190 3.26 7.51 -11.32
CA LEU A 190 3.59 6.10 -11.07
C LEU A 190 4.10 5.38 -12.33
N ASP A 191 3.53 5.69 -13.51
CA ASP A 191 3.96 5.11 -14.78
C ASP A 191 5.33 5.63 -15.24
N SER A 192 5.71 6.84 -14.81
CA SER A 192 7.01 7.43 -15.11
C SER A 192 8.14 6.99 -14.18
N LEU A 193 7.84 6.29 -13.08
CA LEU A 193 8.84 5.86 -12.11
C LEU A 193 9.74 4.76 -12.64
N ALA A 194 11.03 4.85 -12.33
CA ALA A 194 11.95 3.74 -12.51
C ALA A 194 11.57 2.55 -11.59
N PRO A 195 11.94 1.30 -11.93
CA PRO A 195 11.63 0.14 -11.11
C PRO A 195 12.09 0.26 -9.64
N GLU A 196 13.24 0.87 -9.38
CA GLU A 196 13.73 1.14 -8.01
C GLU A 196 12.84 2.12 -7.23
N ASP A 197 12.36 3.18 -7.90
CA ASP A 197 11.46 4.16 -7.30
C ASP A 197 10.07 3.58 -7.07
N LEU A 198 9.67 2.62 -7.91
CA LEU A 198 8.43 1.85 -7.74
C LEU A 198 8.46 1.02 -6.46
N ARG A 199 9.52 0.24 -6.26
CA ARG A 199 9.73 -0.55 -5.03
C ARG A 199 9.82 0.35 -3.80
N THR A 200 10.51 1.48 -3.91
CA THR A 200 10.61 2.47 -2.83
C THR A 200 9.23 3.06 -2.50
N THR A 201 8.42 3.35 -3.51
CA THR A 201 7.04 3.83 -3.34
C THR A 201 6.17 2.80 -2.65
N ILE A 202 6.26 1.51 -3.02
CA ILE A 202 5.55 0.44 -2.31
C ILE A 202 6.04 0.35 -0.85
N ASN A 203 7.36 0.38 -0.62
CA ASN A 203 7.95 0.33 0.72
C ASN A 203 7.60 1.52 1.62
N ASN A 204 7.20 2.67 1.07
CA ASN A 204 6.66 3.79 1.87
C ASN A 204 5.34 3.44 2.55
N HIS A 205 4.63 2.43 2.04
CA HIS A 205 3.33 1.99 2.53
C HIS A 205 3.42 0.81 3.49
N VAL A 206 4.61 0.28 3.75
CA VAL A 206 4.79 -0.93 4.55
C VAL A 206 5.51 -0.59 5.84
N ILE A 207 4.96 -1.06 6.97
CA ILE A 207 5.59 -0.99 8.28
C ILE A 207 5.69 -2.42 8.80
N THR A 208 6.92 -2.93 8.95
CA THR A 208 7.17 -4.32 9.36
C THR A 208 7.30 -4.46 10.87
N SER A 209 7.00 -5.64 11.41
CA SER A 209 7.21 -6.00 12.82
C SER A 209 6.48 -5.08 13.82
N ARG A 210 5.39 -4.46 13.36
CA ARG A 210 4.50 -3.65 14.18
C ARG A 210 3.11 -3.61 13.56
N ILE A 211 2.12 -3.94 14.38
CA ILE A 211 0.70 -3.76 14.06
C ILE A 211 0.23 -2.45 14.69
N LEU A 212 -0.34 -1.58 13.88
CA LEU A 212 -0.79 -0.24 14.28
C LEU A 212 -2.27 -0.11 13.94
N TYR A 213 -3.11 -0.27 14.94
CA TYR A 213 -4.55 -0.08 14.80
C TYR A 213 -4.96 1.40 14.90
N HIS A 214 -6.24 1.71 14.69
CA HIS A 214 -6.78 3.06 14.85
C HIS A 214 -6.47 3.67 16.22
N THR A 215 -6.41 2.86 17.28
CA THR A 215 -6.07 3.29 18.65
C THR A 215 -4.64 3.83 18.77
N SER A 216 -3.75 3.51 17.83
CA SER A 216 -2.40 4.06 17.77
C SER A 216 -2.35 5.50 17.23
N PHE A 217 -3.43 6.00 16.64
CA PHE A 217 -3.52 7.36 16.10
C PHE A 217 -3.98 8.33 17.20
N GLY A 218 -3.21 9.39 17.45
CA GLY A 218 -3.52 10.39 18.47
C GLY A 218 -3.40 11.82 17.98
N ALA A 219 -3.76 12.82 18.79
CA ALA A 219 -3.70 14.24 18.41
C ALA A 219 -2.27 14.70 18.01
N SER A 220 -1.25 14.12 18.63
CA SER A 220 0.16 14.22 18.24
C SER A 220 0.76 12.81 18.21
N GLY A 221 0.07 11.90 17.52
CA GLY A 221 0.39 10.48 17.56
C GLY A 221 1.79 10.14 17.05
N PRO A 222 2.20 8.88 17.20
CA PRO A 222 3.59 8.47 17.05
C PRO A 222 4.08 8.70 15.62
N GLU A 223 5.36 9.03 15.51
CA GLU A 223 6.09 8.91 14.26
C GLU A 223 6.64 7.49 14.12
N VAL A 224 6.33 6.83 13.02
CA VAL A 224 6.81 5.48 12.68
C VAL A 224 7.54 5.52 11.35
N ALA A 225 8.53 4.64 11.17
CA ALA A 225 9.25 4.53 9.91
C ALA A 225 8.62 3.43 9.04
N ALA A 226 8.36 3.75 7.78
CA ALA A 226 8.10 2.75 6.76
C ALA A 226 9.38 1.99 6.40
N VAL A 227 9.27 0.87 5.68
CA VAL A 227 10.41 0.06 5.21
C VAL A 227 11.40 0.88 4.38
N SER A 228 10.91 1.86 3.63
CA SER A 228 11.74 2.79 2.86
C SER A 228 12.55 3.79 3.71
N GLY A 229 12.27 3.88 5.02
CA GLY A 229 12.77 4.94 5.90
C GLY A 229 11.90 6.21 5.90
N LEU A 230 10.80 6.25 5.13
CA LEU A 230 9.86 7.37 5.18
C LEU A 230 9.22 7.46 6.57
N LYS A 231 9.35 8.64 7.19
CA LYS A 231 8.66 8.96 8.44
C LYS A 231 7.16 9.17 8.20
N LEU A 232 6.35 8.44 8.95
CA LEU A 232 4.90 8.46 8.92
C LEU A 232 4.38 8.95 10.27
N SER A 233 3.76 10.13 10.27
CA SER A 233 3.04 10.69 11.43
C SER A 233 1.63 10.14 11.45
N LEU A 234 1.23 9.45 12.52
CA LEU A 234 -0.11 8.90 12.70
C LEU A 234 -0.94 9.85 13.57
N SER A 235 -1.85 10.61 12.96
CA SER A 235 -2.66 11.60 13.69
C SER A 235 -4.15 11.34 13.63
N ARG A 236 -4.85 11.67 14.72
CA ARG A 236 -6.33 11.68 14.81
C ARG A 236 -6.79 13.13 15.02
N ASP A 237 -7.71 13.61 14.17
CA ASP A 237 -8.25 14.96 14.33
C ASP A 237 -9.36 15.03 15.40
N SER A 238 -9.86 16.24 15.68
CA SER A 238 -10.88 16.48 16.73
C SER A 238 -12.25 15.86 16.42
N ILE A 239 -12.49 15.45 15.17
CA ILE A 239 -13.75 14.82 14.73
C ILE A 239 -13.54 13.29 14.62
N GLY A 240 -12.35 12.78 14.94
CA GLY A 240 -12.01 11.36 14.95
C GLY A 240 -11.49 10.82 13.62
N ARG A 241 -11.25 11.66 12.61
CA ARG A 241 -10.67 11.20 11.33
C ARG A 241 -9.19 10.91 11.52
N LEU A 242 -8.74 9.78 10.97
CA LEU A 242 -7.35 9.36 11.04
C LEU A 242 -6.57 9.83 9.81
N PHE A 243 -5.31 10.17 10.01
CA PHE A 243 -4.40 10.61 8.97
C PHE A 243 -3.03 9.97 9.13
N VAL A 244 -2.42 9.60 8.01
CA VAL A 244 -1.02 9.23 7.89
C VAL A 244 -0.32 10.35 7.12
N ASN A 245 0.53 11.12 7.79
CA ASN A 245 1.08 12.38 7.28
C ASN A 245 -0.05 13.34 6.82
N LYS A 246 -0.29 13.43 5.52
CA LYS A 246 -1.35 14.26 4.90
C LYS A 246 -2.39 13.42 4.15
N ALA A 247 -2.31 12.10 4.24
CA ALA A 247 -3.26 11.17 3.65
C ALA A 247 -4.33 10.84 4.68
N GLN A 248 -5.60 10.99 4.32
CA GLN A 248 -6.71 10.59 5.16
C GLN A 248 -6.89 9.08 5.06
N VAL A 249 -7.11 8.42 6.21
CA VAL A 249 -7.56 7.02 6.23
C VAL A 249 -9.05 7.00 5.91
N LEU A 250 -9.39 6.37 4.78
CA LEU A 250 -10.76 6.14 4.32
C LEU A 250 -11.38 4.92 4.98
N LYS A 251 -10.57 3.88 5.23
CA LYS A 251 -11.01 2.66 5.91
C LYS A 251 -9.91 2.18 6.84
N GLN A 252 -10.21 2.09 8.13
CA GLN A 252 -9.24 1.69 9.15
C GLN A 252 -9.38 0.22 9.51
N ASP A 253 -8.30 -0.35 10.06
CA ASP A 253 -8.26 -1.67 10.66
C ASP A 253 -8.80 -2.80 9.76
N VAL A 254 -8.37 -2.80 8.50
CA VAL A 254 -8.65 -3.91 7.58
C VAL A 254 -7.76 -5.09 7.97
N LEU A 255 -8.36 -6.13 8.51
CA LEU A 255 -7.64 -7.31 9.00
C LEU A 255 -7.06 -8.10 7.81
N ILE A 256 -5.77 -8.40 7.87
CA ILE A 256 -5.06 -9.24 6.88
C ILE A 256 -4.33 -10.38 7.59
N TYR A 257 -4.02 -11.45 6.86
CA TYR A 257 -3.36 -12.66 7.39
C TYR A 257 -2.11 -12.37 8.24
N GLY A 258 -1.29 -11.41 7.80
CA GLY A 258 -0.04 -11.01 8.46
C GLY A 258 -0.13 -9.78 9.37
N GLY A 259 -1.32 -9.22 9.63
CA GLY A 259 -1.45 -8.01 10.44
C GLY A 259 -2.67 -7.16 10.09
N VAL A 260 -2.44 -5.87 9.81
CA VAL A 260 -3.52 -4.90 9.57
C VAL A 260 -3.21 -3.99 8.38
N SER A 261 -4.25 -3.51 7.71
CA SER A 261 -4.15 -2.51 6.66
C SER A 261 -5.06 -1.32 6.91
N HIS A 262 -4.66 -0.15 6.41
CA HIS A 262 -5.46 1.07 6.42
C HIS A 262 -5.55 1.63 5.02
N VAL A 263 -6.78 1.85 4.53
CA VAL A 263 -7.00 2.39 3.19
C VAL A 263 -6.85 3.91 3.21
N LEU A 264 -6.00 4.46 2.33
CA LEU A 264 -5.68 5.88 2.25
C LEU A 264 -6.28 6.56 1.01
N ASP A 265 -6.57 7.84 1.11
CA ASP A 265 -7.03 8.68 -0.01
C ASP A 265 -5.90 9.19 -0.92
N ARG A 266 -4.64 8.87 -0.59
CA ARG A 266 -3.42 9.34 -1.26
C ARG A 266 -2.35 8.26 -1.29
N VAL A 267 -1.52 8.29 -2.34
CA VAL A 267 -0.32 7.48 -2.47
C VAL A 267 0.85 8.17 -1.76
N LEU A 268 1.58 7.41 -0.94
CA LEU A 268 2.83 7.81 -0.31
C LEU A 268 3.98 7.66 -1.33
N LEU A 269 4.11 8.65 -2.22
CA LEU A 269 5.15 8.64 -3.25
C LEU A 269 6.56 8.67 -2.67
N ALA A 270 7.49 7.98 -3.34
CA ALA A 270 8.91 8.23 -3.10
C ALA A 270 9.19 9.72 -3.34
N LYS A 271 9.87 10.38 -2.40
CA LYS A 271 10.48 11.67 -2.71
C LYS A 271 11.53 11.36 -3.78
N PRO A 272 11.44 11.94 -5.00
CA PRO A 272 12.52 11.76 -5.95
C PRO A 272 13.82 12.24 -5.29
N ALA A 273 14.92 11.54 -5.53
CA ALA A 273 16.25 11.96 -5.06
C ALA A 273 16.57 13.42 -5.46
N SER A 274 15.88 13.93 -6.48
CA SER A 274 15.85 15.31 -6.95
C SER A 274 14.46 15.95 -6.74
N ALA A 275 14.13 16.28 -5.49
CA ALA A 275 13.00 17.17 -5.20
C ALA A 275 13.40 18.62 -5.50
N LEU A 276 12.86 19.19 -6.57
CA LEU A 276 12.99 20.59 -6.91
C LEU A 276 12.08 21.41 -5.98
N ASN A 277 12.63 21.95 -4.88
CA ASN A 277 11.90 22.86 -4.00
C ASN A 277 11.97 24.27 -4.58
N ILE A 278 10.85 24.76 -5.10
CA ILE A 278 10.70 26.17 -5.52
C ILE A 278 10.25 26.96 -4.28
N GLY A 279 11.20 27.60 -3.62
CA GLY A 279 10.89 28.57 -2.56
C GLY A 279 10.26 29.83 -3.16
N ARG A 280 9.32 30.46 -2.43
CA ARG A 280 8.78 31.79 -2.77
C ARG A 280 9.79 32.93 -2.55
N ASP A 281 11.04 32.59 -2.25
CA ASP A 281 12.17 33.49 -1.95
C ASP A 281 13.02 33.82 -3.19
N GLY A 282 12.69 33.28 -4.36
CA GLY A 282 13.42 33.55 -5.61
C GLY A 282 14.74 32.79 -5.73
N LEU A 283 14.96 31.76 -4.91
CA LEU A 283 16.12 30.88 -4.95
C LEU A 283 15.72 29.47 -5.41
N TRP A 284 16.50 28.91 -6.34
CA TRP A 284 16.40 27.49 -6.67
C TRP A 284 17.45 26.72 -5.87
N ARG A 285 17.02 25.62 -5.25
CA ARG A 285 17.87 24.69 -4.52
C ARG A 285 17.78 23.32 -5.18
N TYR A 286 18.93 22.73 -5.49
CA TYR A 286 19.00 21.36 -5.98
C TYR A 286 20.02 20.56 -5.16
N MET A 287 19.78 19.25 -5.02
CA MET A 287 20.62 18.33 -4.27
C MET A 287 21.27 17.33 -5.22
N VAL A 288 22.59 17.25 -5.20
CA VAL A 288 23.36 16.18 -5.87
C VAL A 288 24.34 15.62 -4.84
N SER A 289 24.33 14.30 -4.65
CA SER A 289 25.27 13.57 -3.79
C SER A 289 25.52 14.25 -2.43
N SER A 290 24.45 14.48 -1.67
CA SER A 290 24.51 14.97 -0.28
C SER A 290 25.00 16.41 -0.07
N ARG A 291 25.15 17.22 -1.13
CA ARG A 291 25.51 18.65 -1.04
C ARG A 291 24.45 19.56 -1.65
N TRP A 292 24.22 20.70 -0.99
CA TRP A 292 23.29 21.74 -1.40
C TRP A 292 24.00 22.81 -2.24
N TYR A 293 23.38 23.21 -3.35
CA TYR A 293 23.83 24.35 -4.16
C TYR A 293 22.72 25.40 -4.24
N GLU A 294 23.07 26.67 -4.06
CA GLU A 294 22.16 27.83 -4.07
C GLU A 294 22.56 28.79 -5.20
N TYR A 295 21.60 29.26 -6.01
CA TYR A 295 21.86 30.19 -7.11
C TYR A 295 20.82 31.34 -7.15
N PRO A 296 21.26 32.63 -7.12
CA PRO A 296 20.38 33.79 -7.23
C PRO A 296 19.91 34.09 -8.66
N TRP A 297 18.67 34.57 -8.80
CA TRP A 297 18.00 34.87 -10.08
C TRP A 297 18.74 35.89 -10.96
N GLU A 298 19.48 36.84 -10.36
CA GLU A 298 20.09 37.97 -11.06
C GLU A 298 21.18 37.58 -12.07
N ASN A 299 21.78 36.39 -11.91
CA ASN A 299 22.83 35.91 -12.80
C ASN A 299 22.30 35.12 -13.99
N THR A 300 21.06 34.64 -13.96
CA THR A 300 20.46 33.85 -15.04
C THR A 300 20.20 34.68 -16.30
N ALA A 301 19.72 35.91 -16.15
CA ALA A 301 19.55 36.83 -17.28
C ALA A 301 20.90 37.16 -17.93
N LYS A 302 21.95 37.39 -17.12
CA LYS A 302 23.30 37.62 -17.61
C LYS A 302 23.87 36.38 -18.30
N VAL A 303 23.74 35.18 -17.73
CA VAL A 303 24.27 33.94 -18.36
C VAL A 303 23.53 33.61 -19.65
N ILE A 304 22.21 33.82 -19.72
CA ILE A 304 21.43 33.67 -20.95
C ILE A 304 21.83 34.74 -21.98
N LEU A 305 22.01 36.00 -21.58
CA LEU A 305 22.50 37.07 -22.44
C LEU A 305 23.92 36.81 -22.94
N TRP A 306 24.84 36.39 -22.08
CA TRP A 306 26.22 36.03 -22.44
C TRP A 306 26.26 34.78 -23.33
N GLY A 307 25.40 33.79 -23.07
CA GLY A 307 25.22 32.61 -23.92
C GLY A 307 24.69 32.97 -25.31
N ALA A 308 23.69 33.85 -25.39
CA ALA A 308 23.17 34.38 -26.65
C ALA A 308 24.23 35.23 -27.40
N GLN A 309 24.99 36.05 -26.67
CA GLN A 309 26.08 36.87 -27.23
C GLN A 309 27.20 36.01 -27.82
N LEU A 310 27.60 34.93 -27.11
CA LEU A 310 28.57 33.93 -27.56
C LEU A 310 28.08 33.16 -28.79
N PHE A 311 26.78 32.84 -28.86
CA PHE A 311 26.19 32.17 -30.01
C PHE A 311 26.18 33.08 -31.26
N ILE A 312 25.86 34.36 -31.10
CA ILE A 312 25.86 35.35 -32.19
C ILE A 312 27.29 35.62 -32.68
N THR A 313 28.27 35.76 -31.78
CA THR A 313 29.68 35.94 -32.17
C THR A 313 30.26 34.68 -32.79
N GLY A 314 29.91 33.49 -32.29
CA GLY A 314 30.28 32.21 -32.91
C GLY A 314 29.72 32.05 -34.33
N ALA A 315 28.46 32.44 -34.55
CA ALA A 315 27.84 32.41 -35.88
C ALA A 315 28.52 33.38 -36.87
N LEU A 316 28.89 34.59 -36.42
CA LEU A 316 29.62 35.57 -37.25
C LEU A 316 31.04 35.12 -37.59
N VAL A 317 31.73 34.43 -36.67
CA VAL A 317 33.05 33.84 -36.93
C VAL A 317 32.94 32.68 -37.92
N ALA A 318 31.93 31.81 -37.77
CA ALA A 318 31.68 30.72 -38.71
C ALA A 318 31.37 31.24 -40.12
N GLU A 319 30.58 32.32 -40.23
CA GLU A 319 30.29 32.97 -41.51
C GLU A 319 31.54 33.57 -42.16
N ARG A 320 32.42 34.21 -41.37
CA ARG A 320 33.71 34.74 -41.86
C ARG A 320 34.66 33.64 -42.31
N VAL A 321 34.73 32.54 -41.57
CA VAL A 321 35.55 31.36 -41.93
C VAL A 321 35.01 30.66 -43.17
N ALA A 322 33.68 30.58 -43.34
CA ALA A 322 33.04 30.05 -44.54
C ALA A 322 33.34 30.92 -45.77
N ARG A 323 33.23 32.25 -45.66
CA ARG A 323 33.59 33.18 -46.74
C ARG A 323 35.08 33.12 -47.09
N TRP A 324 35.96 32.97 -46.09
CA TRP A 324 37.40 32.81 -46.31
C TRP A 324 37.73 31.49 -47.01
N LYS A 325 37.13 30.37 -46.60
CA LYS A 325 37.31 29.07 -47.29
C LYS A 325 36.77 29.08 -48.72
N CYS A 326 35.63 29.72 -48.99
CA CYS A 326 35.13 29.88 -50.37
C CYS A 326 36.02 30.78 -51.25
N SER A 327 36.69 31.77 -50.65
CA SER A 327 37.67 32.62 -51.36
C SER A 327 38.97 31.88 -51.66
N ALA A 328 39.48 31.09 -50.71
CA ALA A 328 40.69 30.29 -50.88
C ALA A 328 40.50 29.14 -51.89
N TYR A 329 39.34 28.47 -51.86
CA TYR A 329 39.01 27.41 -52.82
C TYR A 329 38.91 27.93 -54.27
N ARG A 330 38.60 29.22 -54.47
CA ARG A 330 38.59 29.88 -55.78
C ARG A 330 40.00 30.22 -56.30
N GLN A 331 40.97 30.40 -55.41
CA GLN A 331 42.37 30.66 -55.78
C GLN A 331 43.15 29.36 -56.05
N ASP A 332 42.88 28.28 -55.30
CA ASP A 332 43.65 27.04 -55.44
C ASP A 332 43.18 26.10 -56.56
N PHE A 333 41.95 26.24 -57.06
CA PHE A 333 41.41 25.42 -58.16
C PHE A 333 40.97 26.22 -59.40
N GLY A 334 41.20 27.54 -59.42
CA GLY A 334 40.78 28.43 -60.51
C GLY A 334 41.62 28.36 -61.80
N ASP A 335 42.81 27.74 -61.75
CA ASP A 335 43.78 27.79 -62.86
C ASP A 335 44.05 26.46 -63.57
N LEU A 336 43.29 25.39 -63.29
CA LEU A 336 43.56 24.05 -63.86
C LEU A 336 42.58 23.54 -64.92
N ILE A 337 41.71 24.40 -65.48
CA ILE A 337 41.01 24.07 -66.74
C ILE A 337 41.00 25.29 -67.67
N THR A 338 42.10 25.49 -68.40
CA THR A 338 42.14 26.34 -69.60
C THR A 338 42.11 25.49 -70.88
N LYS A 339 41.06 25.72 -71.68
CA LYS A 339 40.98 25.72 -73.16
C LYS A 339 41.78 24.66 -73.95
N LYS A 340 41.07 23.62 -74.38
CA LYS A 340 41.09 22.96 -75.72
C LYS A 340 40.22 21.70 -75.59
N GLY A 341 39.16 21.43 -76.33
CA GLY A 341 38.44 22.08 -77.41
C GLY A 341 37.33 21.11 -77.85
N LEU A 342 36.30 21.64 -78.52
CA LEU A 342 35.37 20.95 -79.44
C LEU A 342 34.45 19.87 -78.81
N VAL A 343 33.12 20.10 -78.74
CA VAL A 343 32.09 19.76 -79.76
C VAL A 343 32.08 18.23 -80.00
N GLU A 344 31.05 17.44 -79.69
CA GLU A 344 29.70 17.43 -80.31
C GLU A 344 28.78 16.40 -79.61
N ASP A 345 27.47 16.51 -79.86
CA ASP A 345 26.40 15.55 -79.54
C ASP A 345 26.64 14.12 -80.09
N ALA A 346 26.11 13.09 -79.41
CA ALA A 346 25.23 12.05 -80.01
C ALA A 346 24.98 10.82 -79.08
N GLN A 347 23.68 10.55 -78.86
CA GLN A 347 22.98 9.26 -78.97
C GLN A 347 23.55 7.98 -78.31
N SER A 348 22.74 7.33 -77.43
CA SER A 348 21.79 6.25 -77.79
C SER A 348 21.48 5.34 -76.59
N SER A 349 20.19 5.05 -76.38
CA SER A 349 19.56 3.71 -76.17
C SER A 349 20.35 2.61 -75.43
N SER A 350 19.81 1.71 -74.61
CA SER A 350 18.47 1.19 -74.34
C SER A 350 18.66 0.04 -73.33
N SER A 351 17.68 -0.13 -72.45
CA SER A 351 17.16 -1.38 -71.83
C SER A 351 17.85 -2.76 -71.96
N ILE A 352 17.57 -3.58 -70.92
CA ILE A 352 17.63 -5.06 -70.79
C ILE A 352 18.96 -5.54 -70.15
N VAL A 353 19.03 -6.29 -69.03
CA VAL A 353 18.15 -7.27 -68.37
C VAL A 353 17.90 -6.91 -66.91
#